data_AF-A0A7S4VWQ6-F1
#
_entry.id   AF-A0A7S4VWQ6-F1
#
_cell.length_a   1.000
_cell.length_b   1.000
_cell.length_c   1.000
_cell.angle_alpha   90.00
_cell.angle_beta   90.00
_cell.angle_gamma   90.00
#
_symmetry.space_group_name_H-M   'P 1'
#
loop_
_entity.id
_entity.type
_entity.pdbx_description
1 polymer ?
#
loop_
_entity_poly.entity_id
_entity_poly.type
_entity_poly.pdbx_seq_one_letter_code
_entity_poly.pdbx_strand_id
1 'polypeptide(L)'
;VANSTGYTEAASDLSITEIEWIERELFSNQLQGDHYFPEFNEFTVNWRYSHITAERDSPDEREYRYESGEFSSRVDGNLRNFSELDDTAKDFGVDLSMVFYGPMNSLITTQAGYVSAEKERESEIRRYGFAFAGPIANDPALLVKPLEQILAPENISPEGFQIREITRPTDNY
;
A
#
# COMPACT_ATOMS: atom_id res chain seq x y z
N VAL A 1 15.70 7.97 5.87
CA VAL A 1 16.07 8.95 4.81
C VAL A 1 16.63 8.16 3.65
N ALA A 2 15.82 7.94 2.62
CA ALA A 2 16.29 7.37 1.37
C ALA A 2 16.60 8.55 0.44
N ASN A 3 17.85 8.66 -0.02
CA ASN A 3 18.21 9.61 -1.05
C ASN A 3 18.28 8.84 -2.38
N SER A 4 17.39 9.17 -3.31
CA SER A 4 17.41 8.65 -4.68
C SER A 4 17.97 9.72 -5.61
N THR A 5 19.11 9.46 -6.24
CA THR A 5 19.67 10.31 -7.30
C THR A 5 19.48 9.62 -8.65
N GLY A 6 18.65 10.19 -9.52
CA GLY A 6 18.41 9.68 -10.88
C GLY A 6 19.00 10.61 -11.94
N TYR A 7 19.81 10.07 -12.85
CA TYR A 7 20.30 10.81 -14.01
C TYR A 7 19.41 10.53 -15.23
N THR A 8 18.72 11.55 -15.74
CA THR A 8 18.07 11.52 -17.06
C THR A 8 18.93 12.29 -18.07
N GLU A 9 19.06 11.77 -19.30
CA GLU A 9 19.97 12.19 -20.39
C GLU A 9 19.81 13.64 -20.93
N ALA A 10 19.08 14.52 -20.23
CA ALA A 10 19.12 15.96 -20.44
C ALA A 10 19.67 16.60 -19.16
N ALA A 11 20.72 17.39 -19.27
CA ALA A 11 21.48 17.99 -18.17
C ALA A 11 20.63 18.89 -17.24
N SER A 12 19.83 18.28 -16.37
CA SER A 12 19.28 18.87 -15.16
C SER A 12 19.80 18.05 -14.00
N ASP A 13 20.60 18.67 -13.15
CA ASP A 13 20.96 18.12 -11.84
C ASP A 13 19.68 18.01 -11.00
N LEU A 14 19.03 16.84 -11.04
CA LEU A 14 17.76 16.57 -10.34
C LEU A 14 18.07 15.92 -9.00
N SER A 15 17.58 16.53 -7.93
CA SER A 15 17.65 15.97 -6.58
C SER A 15 16.25 15.86 -6.00
N ILE A 16 15.88 14.67 -5.53
CA ILE A 16 14.62 14.42 -4.84
C ILE A 16 14.95 13.95 -3.42
N THR A 17 14.34 14.61 -2.44
CA THR A 17 14.43 14.23 -1.03
C THR A 17 13.08 13.68 -0.60
N GLU A 18 13.07 12.44 -0.12
CA GLU A 18 11.88 11.76 0.38
C GLU A 18 12.05 11.42 1.86
N ILE A 19 11.03 11.78 2.64
CA ILE A 19 10.95 11.51 4.07
C ILE A 19 9.64 10.80 4.31
N GLU A 20 9.71 9.54 4.68
CA GLU A 20 8.54 8.71 4.95
C GLU A 20 8.78 7.88 6.21
N TRP A 21 7.74 7.77 7.03
CA TRP A 21 7.61 6.74 8.04
C TRP A 21 6.37 5.92 7.71
N ILE A 22 6.49 4.59 7.83
CA ILE A 22 5.39 3.67 7.52
C ILE A 22 5.25 2.67 8.66
N GLU A 23 4.05 2.52 9.18
CA GLU A 23 3.65 1.39 10.02
C GLU A 23 3.11 0.26 9.17
N ARG A 24 3.44 -0.98 9.54
CA ARG A 24 2.87 -2.17 8.90
C ARG A 24 2.53 -3.19 9.96
N GLU A 25 1.27 -3.60 9.96
CA GLU A 25 0.77 -4.67 10.82
C GLU A 25 0.26 -5.83 9.98
N LEU A 26 0.43 -7.05 10.49
CA LEU A 26 -0.06 -8.27 9.85
C LEU A 26 -0.59 -9.20 10.94
N PHE A 27 -1.89 -9.47 10.89
CA PHE A 27 -2.55 -10.46 11.71
C PHE A 27 -2.95 -11.66 10.87
N SER A 28 -2.51 -12.85 11.28
CA SER A 28 -2.83 -14.10 10.59
C SER A 28 -3.39 -15.10 11.58
N ASN A 29 -4.62 -15.54 11.32
CA ASN A 29 -5.31 -16.55 12.12
C ASN A 29 -5.66 -17.73 11.21
N GLN A 30 -5.23 -18.93 11.59
CA GLN A 30 -5.53 -20.14 10.86
C GLN A 30 -6.12 -21.19 11.81
N LEU A 31 -7.16 -21.87 11.33
CA LEU A 31 -7.80 -22.99 11.99
C LEU A 31 -7.85 -24.17 11.03
N GLN A 32 -7.64 -25.38 11.55
CA GLN A 32 -7.81 -26.61 10.80
C GLN A 32 -8.45 -27.68 11.67
N GLY A 33 -9.11 -28.64 11.04
CA GLY A 33 -9.68 -29.79 11.69
C GLY A 33 -9.63 -31.01 10.81
N ASP A 34 -9.15 -32.11 11.40
CA ASP A 34 -9.04 -33.41 10.76
C ASP A 34 -9.94 -34.39 11.52
N HIS A 35 -10.91 -34.99 10.82
CA HIS A 35 -11.91 -35.88 11.41
C HIS A 35 -11.92 -37.20 10.67
N TYR A 36 -11.89 -38.30 11.43
CA TYR A 36 -11.89 -39.65 10.89
C TYR A 36 -13.01 -40.49 11.52
N PHE A 37 -13.85 -41.05 10.66
CA PHE A 37 -15.04 -41.81 11.04
C PHE A 37 -14.94 -43.24 10.48
N PRO A 38 -14.32 -44.19 11.23
CA PRO A 38 -14.12 -45.56 10.75
C PRO A 38 -15.43 -46.31 10.52
N GLU A 39 -16.47 -46.02 11.32
CA GLU A 39 -17.79 -46.65 11.22
C GLU A 39 -18.55 -46.25 9.94
N PHE A 40 -18.11 -45.17 9.27
CA PHE A 40 -18.69 -44.68 8.03
C PHE A 40 -17.71 -44.88 6.88
N ASN A 41 -17.34 -46.13 6.56
CA ASN A 41 -16.54 -46.42 5.36
C ASN A 41 -15.21 -45.64 5.34
N GLU A 42 -14.54 -45.57 6.50
CA GLU A 42 -13.27 -44.84 6.67
C GLU A 42 -13.40 -43.34 6.26
N PHE A 43 -14.58 -42.74 6.45
CA PHE A 43 -14.86 -41.38 6.01
C PHE A 43 -13.96 -40.37 6.72
N THR A 44 -13.33 -39.51 5.93
CA THR A 44 -12.44 -38.46 6.40
C THR A 44 -12.97 -37.10 5.98
N VAL A 45 -12.95 -36.14 6.90
CA VAL A 45 -13.25 -34.73 6.66
C VAL A 45 -12.08 -33.91 7.16
N ASN A 46 -11.38 -33.26 6.23
CA ASN A 46 -10.33 -32.31 6.55
C ASN A 46 -10.81 -30.93 6.14
N TRP A 47 -10.72 -29.95 7.02
CA TRP A 47 -11.07 -28.58 6.68
C TRP A 47 -10.03 -27.60 7.22
N ARG A 48 -9.92 -26.48 6.53
CA ARG A 48 -9.04 -25.36 6.88
C ARG A 48 -9.77 -24.05 6.69
N TYR A 49 -9.47 -23.10 7.57
CA TYR A 49 -9.93 -21.73 7.49
C TYR A 49 -8.76 -20.80 7.82
N SER A 50 -8.59 -19.75 7.03
CA SER A 50 -7.59 -18.72 7.26
C SER A 50 -8.23 -17.34 7.15
N HIS A 51 -7.86 -16.45 8.07
CA HIS A 51 -8.21 -15.04 8.03
C HIS A 51 -6.95 -14.21 8.27
N ILE A 52 -6.64 -13.36 7.31
CA ILE A 52 -5.44 -12.52 7.30
C ILE A 52 -5.88 -11.08 7.12
N THR A 53 -5.39 -10.21 7.99
CA THR A 53 -5.54 -8.76 7.89
C THR A 53 -4.15 -8.14 7.82
N ALA A 54 -3.93 -7.25 6.86
CA ALA A 54 -2.69 -6.50 6.73
C ALA A 54 -3.01 -5.02 6.62
N GLU A 55 -2.35 -4.21 7.42
CA GLU A 55 -2.59 -2.76 7.52
C GLU A 55 -1.28 -2.04 7.20
N ARG A 56 -1.36 -0.91 6.48
CA ARG A 56 -0.23 -0.02 6.20
C ARG A 56 -0.66 1.43 6.37
N ASP A 57 -0.06 2.12 7.32
CA ASP A 57 -0.23 3.55 7.53
C ASP A 57 1.06 4.31 7.20
N SER A 58 0.95 5.36 6.39
CA SER A 58 1.97 6.37 6.16
C SER A 58 1.35 7.75 6.48
N PRO A 59 1.46 8.21 7.73
CA PRO A 59 0.78 9.39 8.24
C PRO A 59 1.46 10.70 7.85
N ASP A 60 2.67 10.66 7.26
CA ASP A 60 3.38 11.87 6.82
C ASP A 60 4.53 11.53 5.86
N GLU A 61 4.19 11.25 4.61
CA GLU A 61 5.15 11.14 3.52
C GLU A 61 5.42 12.55 2.96
N ARG A 62 6.68 12.91 2.76
CA ARG A 62 7.09 14.21 2.20
C ARG A 62 8.08 14.01 1.07
N GLU A 63 7.82 14.66 -0.05
CA GLU A 63 8.72 14.68 -1.21
C GLU A 63 9.06 16.14 -1.54
N TYR A 64 10.34 16.41 -1.78
CA TYR A 64 10.82 17.73 -2.21
C TYR A 64 11.79 17.58 -3.38
N ARG A 65 11.56 18.37 -4.42
CA ARG A 65 12.32 18.31 -5.67
C ARG A 65 13.14 19.57 -5.88
N TYR A 66 14.39 19.37 -6.25
CA TYR A 66 15.32 20.41 -6.66
C TYR A 66 15.82 20.13 -8.08
N GLU A 67 15.90 21.17 -8.89
CA GLU A 67 16.47 21.13 -10.24
C GLU A 67 17.61 22.16 -10.31
N SER A 68 18.82 21.71 -10.61
CA SER A 68 20.04 22.55 -10.66
C SER A 68 20.30 23.34 -9.37
N GLY A 69 19.98 22.75 -8.21
CA GLY A 69 20.14 23.37 -6.90
C GLY A 69 19.02 24.35 -6.49
N GLU A 70 18.00 24.53 -7.32
CA GLU A 70 16.83 25.37 -7.04
C GLU A 70 15.60 24.52 -6.73
N PHE A 71 14.81 24.92 -5.73
CA PHE A 71 13.55 24.27 -5.39
C PHE A 71 12.57 24.35 -6.57
N SER A 72 12.15 23.18 -7.05
CA SER A 72 11.47 23.04 -8.33
C SER A 72 10.03 23.55 -8.25
N SER A 73 9.60 24.31 -9.26
CA SER A 73 8.21 24.79 -9.37
C SER A 73 7.21 23.76 -9.91
N ARG A 74 7.67 22.53 -10.15
CA ARG A 74 6.80 21.47 -10.67
C ARG A 74 5.80 21.01 -9.61
N VAL A 75 4.54 20.96 -10.04
CA VAL A 75 3.38 20.66 -9.18
C VAL A 75 3.41 19.24 -8.61
N ASP A 76 4.13 18.32 -9.27
CA ASP A 76 4.28 16.93 -8.87
C ASP A 76 5.52 16.64 -8.02
N GLY A 77 6.37 17.65 -7.74
CA GLY A 77 7.65 17.43 -7.06
C GLY A 77 7.75 17.90 -5.61
N ASN A 78 6.71 18.55 -5.05
CA ASN A 78 6.73 19.06 -3.68
C ASN A 78 5.43 18.70 -2.97
N LEU A 79 5.43 17.53 -2.35
CA LEU A 79 4.22 16.84 -1.90
C LEU A 79 4.30 16.50 -0.42
N ARG A 80 3.12 16.45 0.19
CA ARG A 80 2.87 15.84 1.48
C ARG A 80 1.69 14.89 1.33
N ASN A 81 1.94 13.59 1.49
CA ASN A 81 0.93 12.56 1.36
C ASN A 81 0.63 11.92 2.72
N PHE A 82 -0.62 11.52 2.86
CA PHE A 82 -1.15 10.74 3.97
C PHE A 82 -1.81 9.52 3.33
N SER A 83 -1.43 8.31 3.71
CA SER A 83 -1.99 7.10 3.10
C SER A 83 -2.24 6.00 4.09
N GLU A 84 -3.42 5.39 4.00
CA GLU A 84 -3.86 4.23 4.76
C GLU A 84 -4.25 3.12 3.76
N LEU A 85 -3.94 1.87 4.10
CA LEU A 85 -4.30 0.71 3.30
C LEU A 85 -4.62 -0.48 4.20
N ASP A 86 -5.80 -1.05 3.99
CA ASP A 86 -6.31 -2.21 4.70
C ASP A 86 -6.58 -3.35 3.72
N ASP A 87 -5.91 -4.48 3.93
CA ASP A 87 -6.07 -5.70 3.15
C ASP A 87 -6.68 -6.80 4.02
N THR A 88 -7.76 -7.41 3.56
CA THR A 88 -8.36 -8.60 4.19
C THR A 88 -8.38 -9.77 3.23
N ALA A 89 -7.88 -10.93 3.68
CA ALA A 89 -7.95 -12.18 2.94
C ALA A 89 -8.59 -13.29 3.80
N LYS A 90 -9.57 -13.99 3.23
CA LYS A 90 -10.25 -15.14 3.83
C LYS A 90 -10.10 -16.35 2.90
N ASP A 91 -9.70 -17.48 3.46
CA ASP A 91 -9.61 -18.76 2.73
C ASP A 91 -10.35 -19.84 3.52
N PHE A 92 -11.12 -20.66 2.81
CA PHE A 92 -11.76 -21.84 3.35
C PHE A 92 -11.56 -23.01 2.41
N GLY A 93 -11.19 -24.15 2.95
CA GLY A 93 -11.07 -25.40 2.21
C GLY A 93 -11.67 -26.55 2.97
N VAL A 94 -12.33 -27.47 2.26
CA VAL A 94 -12.81 -28.74 2.79
C VAL A 94 -12.54 -29.86 1.81
N ASP A 95 -12.05 -30.98 2.33
CA ASP A 95 -11.66 -32.16 1.59
C ASP A 95 -12.31 -33.38 2.26
N LEU A 96 -13.02 -34.18 1.47
CA LEU A 96 -13.79 -35.34 1.88
C LEU A 96 -13.24 -36.60 1.20
N SER A 97 -13.14 -37.70 1.93
CA SER A 97 -12.79 -39.00 1.36
C SER A 97 -13.57 -40.14 2.00
N MET A 98 -13.99 -41.12 1.20
CA MET A 98 -14.71 -42.31 1.67
C MET A 98 -14.32 -43.54 0.84
N VAL A 99 -14.28 -44.71 1.48
CA VAL A 99 -13.93 -45.99 0.84
C VAL A 99 -15.18 -46.85 0.64
N PHE A 100 -15.42 -47.30 -0.58
CA PHE A 100 -16.46 -48.26 -0.91
C PHE A 100 -15.86 -49.62 -1.23
N TYR A 101 -16.40 -50.67 -0.65
CA TYR A 101 -16.00 -52.05 -0.91
C TYR A 101 -16.96 -52.66 -1.95
N GLY A 102 -16.41 -53.06 -3.10
CA GLY A 102 -17.16 -53.58 -4.25
C GLY A 102 -16.99 -55.10 -4.46
N PRO A 103 -17.61 -55.66 -5.51
CA PRO A 103 -17.46 -57.07 -5.87
C PRO A 103 -15.99 -57.45 -6.14
N MET A 104 -15.65 -58.73 -5.99
CA MET A 104 -14.29 -59.27 -6.20
C MET A 104 -13.19 -58.61 -5.34
N ASN A 105 -13.49 -58.25 -4.10
CA ASN A 105 -12.55 -57.57 -3.19
C ASN A 105 -12.01 -56.23 -3.75
N SER A 106 -12.81 -55.53 -4.56
CA SER A 106 -12.43 -54.21 -5.06
C SER A 106 -12.60 -53.14 -3.98
N LEU A 107 -11.67 -52.19 -3.94
CA LEU A 107 -11.68 -51.02 -3.08
C LEU A 107 -11.78 -49.78 -3.97
N ILE A 108 -12.79 -48.94 -3.72
CA ILE A 108 -13.03 -47.71 -4.47
C ILE A 108 -12.99 -46.56 -3.48
N THR A 109 -11.92 -45.76 -3.51
CA THR A 109 -11.84 -44.54 -2.70
C THR A 109 -12.37 -43.36 -3.52
N THR A 110 -13.43 -42.75 -3.04
CA THR A 110 -13.97 -41.50 -3.61
C THR A 110 -13.43 -40.31 -2.83
N GLN A 111 -13.19 -39.21 -3.53
CA GLN A 111 -12.72 -37.96 -2.97
C GLN A 111 -13.51 -36.80 -3.58
N ALA A 112 -13.80 -35.80 -2.76
CA ALA A 112 -14.43 -34.56 -3.18
C ALA A 112 -13.84 -33.40 -2.36
N GLY A 113 -13.67 -32.24 -2.96
CA GLY A 113 -13.11 -31.08 -2.27
C GLY A 113 -13.72 -29.77 -2.78
N TYR A 114 -13.68 -28.75 -1.93
CA TYR A 114 -14.13 -27.40 -2.23
C TYR A 114 -13.19 -26.38 -1.59
N VAL A 115 -12.92 -25.30 -2.31
CA VAL A 115 -12.10 -24.17 -1.84
C VAL A 115 -12.78 -22.86 -2.23
N SER A 116 -12.80 -21.92 -1.29
CA SER A 116 -13.20 -20.53 -1.52
C SER A 116 -12.13 -19.59 -0.98
N ALA A 117 -11.81 -18.55 -1.75
CA ALA A 117 -10.87 -17.52 -1.36
C ALA A 117 -11.43 -16.14 -1.73
N GLU A 118 -11.47 -15.25 -0.76
CA GLU A 118 -11.96 -13.88 -0.89
C GLU A 118 -10.87 -12.91 -0.44
N LYS A 119 -10.70 -11.83 -1.22
CA LYS A 119 -9.74 -10.77 -0.93
C LYS A 119 -10.39 -9.42 -1.18
N GLU A 120 -10.26 -8.55 -0.21
CA GLU A 120 -10.76 -7.19 -0.23
C GLU A 120 -9.62 -6.25 0.16
N ARG A 121 -9.57 -5.09 -0.50
CA ARG A 121 -8.60 -4.03 -0.26
C ARG A 121 -9.36 -2.72 -0.20
N GLU A 122 -9.06 -1.92 0.80
CA GLU A 122 -9.44 -0.52 0.88
C GLU A 122 -8.16 0.31 0.96
N SER A 123 -8.07 1.36 0.15
CA SER A 123 -6.92 2.27 0.14
C SER A 123 -7.41 3.70 0.12
N GLU A 124 -6.83 4.54 0.97
CA GLU A 124 -7.07 5.98 0.98
C GLU A 124 -5.73 6.72 0.88
N ILE A 125 -5.64 7.70 -0.02
CA ILE A 125 -4.47 8.58 -0.09
C ILE A 125 -4.95 10.02 -0.22
N ARG A 126 -4.45 10.88 0.66
CA ARG A 126 -4.67 12.32 0.59
C ARG A 126 -3.38 13.06 0.27
N ARG A 127 -3.41 13.89 -0.77
CA ARG A 127 -2.19 14.54 -1.30
C ARG A 127 -2.31 16.06 -1.25
N TYR A 128 -1.27 16.68 -0.70
CA TYR A 128 -1.13 18.13 -0.68
C TYR A 128 0.14 18.55 -1.40
N GLY A 129 0.02 19.51 -2.32
CA GLY A 129 1.15 20.10 -3.03
C GLY A 129 1.39 21.55 -2.63
N PHE A 130 2.65 21.99 -2.70
CA PHE A 130 3.03 23.39 -2.57
C PHE A 130 3.05 24.06 -3.95
N ALA A 131 2.02 24.84 -4.24
CA ALA A 131 1.89 25.58 -5.49
C ALA A 131 2.61 26.93 -5.42
N PHE A 132 3.35 27.27 -6.47
CA PHE A 132 4.05 28.54 -6.63
C PHE A 132 3.05 29.59 -7.13
N ALA A 133 2.43 30.33 -6.22
CA ALA A 133 1.28 31.19 -6.56
C ALA A 133 1.66 32.66 -6.80
N GLY A 134 2.55 33.23 -5.97
CA GLY A 134 2.90 34.65 -6.04
C GLY A 134 4.40 34.94 -6.16
N PRO A 135 4.79 36.22 -6.17
CA PRO A 135 6.17 36.64 -6.43
C PRO A 135 7.18 36.12 -5.40
N ILE A 136 6.79 35.91 -4.14
CA ILE A 136 7.68 35.38 -3.10
C ILE A 136 8.11 33.95 -3.43
N ALA A 137 7.17 33.10 -3.85
CA ALA A 137 7.46 31.70 -4.21
C ALA A 137 8.27 31.57 -5.50
N ASN A 138 8.37 32.62 -6.31
CA ASN A 138 9.13 32.64 -7.55
C ASN A 138 10.44 33.45 -7.43
N ASP A 139 10.84 33.85 -6.22
CA ASP A 139 12.11 34.54 -5.98
C ASP A 139 13.30 33.56 -6.06
N PRO A 140 14.20 33.68 -7.05
CA PRO A 140 15.34 32.78 -7.18
C PRO A 140 16.27 32.80 -5.96
N ALA A 141 16.35 33.93 -5.25
CA ALA A 141 17.18 34.04 -4.05
C ALA A 141 16.58 33.27 -2.86
N LEU A 142 15.26 33.04 -2.85
CA LEU A 142 14.60 32.18 -1.88
C LEU A 142 14.80 30.71 -2.23
N LEU A 143 14.60 30.33 -3.50
CA LEU A 143 14.52 28.93 -3.93
C LEU A 143 15.81 28.12 -3.83
N VAL A 144 16.97 28.78 -3.62
CA VAL A 144 18.26 28.11 -3.39
C VAL A 144 18.61 27.96 -1.90
N LYS A 145 17.73 28.38 -1.00
CA LYS A 145 17.94 28.31 0.46
C LYS A 145 17.60 26.91 1.01
N PRO A 146 17.95 26.61 2.28
CA PRO A 146 17.47 25.40 2.94
C PRO A 146 15.93 25.33 2.95
N LEU A 147 15.39 24.11 2.90
CA LEU A 147 13.96 23.85 2.81
C LEU A 147 13.15 24.56 3.91
N GLU A 148 13.68 24.62 5.13
CA GLU A 148 13.05 25.25 6.30
C GLU A 148 12.90 26.76 6.13
N GLN A 149 13.74 27.38 5.30
CA GLN A 149 13.63 28.80 4.94
C GLN A 149 12.71 29.01 3.73
N ILE A 150 12.69 28.07 2.78
CA ILE A 150 11.83 28.14 1.59
C ILE A 150 10.36 28.02 2.01
N LEU A 151 10.02 26.95 2.72
CA LEU A 151 8.66 26.64 3.16
C LEU A 151 8.37 27.17 4.58
N ALA A 152 9.08 28.22 4.99
CA ALA A 152 8.79 28.92 6.24
C ALA A 152 7.34 29.48 6.22
N PRO A 153 6.63 29.53 7.35
CA PRO A 153 5.23 29.98 7.41
C PRO A 153 4.97 31.35 6.74
N GLU A 154 5.92 32.27 6.83
CA GLU A 154 5.87 33.60 6.20
C GLU A 154 5.81 33.56 4.66
N ASN A 155 6.37 32.51 4.04
CA ASN A 155 6.35 32.32 2.59
C ASN A 155 5.11 31.55 2.14
N ILE A 156 4.33 30.97 3.06
CA ILE A 156 3.06 30.31 2.76
C ILE A 156 1.95 31.35 2.88
N SER A 157 1.71 32.08 1.79
CA SER A 157 0.78 33.20 1.75
C SER A 157 0.16 33.33 0.36
N PRO A 158 -0.89 34.16 0.17
CA PRO A 158 -1.44 34.42 -1.16
C PRO A 158 -0.40 34.92 -2.18
N GLU A 159 0.64 35.63 -1.72
CA GLU A 159 1.75 36.16 -2.53
C GLU A 159 2.96 35.21 -2.59
N GLY A 160 2.88 34.03 -1.98
CA GLY A 160 3.95 33.03 -1.90
C GLY A 160 3.49 31.64 -2.31
N PHE A 161 3.83 30.63 -1.50
CA PHE A 161 3.41 29.25 -1.68
C PHE A 161 1.97 29.06 -1.20
N GLN A 162 1.20 28.26 -1.93
CA GLN A 162 -0.15 27.86 -1.53
C GLN A 162 -0.23 26.35 -1.41
N ILE A 163 -0.81 25.87 -0.30
CA ILE A 163 -1.10 24.45 -0.13
C ILE A 163 -2.38 24.13 -0.91
N ARG A 164 -2.30 23.14 -1.79
CA ARG A 164 -3.46 22.68 -2.58
C ARG A 164 -3.64 21.19 -2.38
N GLU A 165 -4.88 20.79 -2.18
CA GLU A 165 -5.25 19.38 -2.26
C GLU A 165 -5.27 18.95 -3.72
N ILE A 166 -4.49 17.92 -4.04
CA ILE A 166 -4.33 17.36 -5.39
C ILE A 166 -4.62 15.85 -5.41
N THR A 167 -5.36 15.37 -4.41
CA THR A 167 -5.89 14.01 -4.31
C THR A 167 -6.67 13.66 -5.58
N ARG A 168 -6.39 12.49 -6.15
CA ARG A 168 -7.00 12.02 -7.39
C ARG A 168 -8.17 11.08 -7.07
N PRO A 169 -9.20 10.97 -7.94
CA PRO A 169 -10.26 9.98 -7.74
C PRO A 169 -9.77 8.53 -7.68
N THR A 170 -8.60 8.23 -8.27
CA THR A 170 -7.97 6.90 -8.25
C THR A 170 -7.16 6.61 -7.00
N ASP A 171 -6.98 7.62 -6.14
CA ASP A 171 -6.20 7.49 -4.91
C ASP A 171 -7.02 6.81 -3.80
N ASN A 172 -8.34 6.70 -3.99
CA ASN A 172 -9.26 6.04 -3.08
C ASN A 172 -10.02 4.95 -3.82
N TYR A 173 -9.93 3.70 -3.38
CA TYR A 173 -10.59 2.56 -4.01
C TYR A 173 -10.82 1.40 -3.03
#